data_AF-A0A5K7XK86-F1
#
_entry.id   AF-A0A5K7XK86-F1
#
_cell.length_a   1.000
_cell.length_b   1.000
_cell.length_c   1.000
_cell.angle_alpha   90.00
_cell.angle_beta   90.00
_cell.angle_gamma   90.00
#
_symmetry.space_group_name_H-M   'P 1'
#
loop_
_entity.id
_entity.type
_entity.pdbx_description
1 polymer ?
#
loop_
_entity_poly.entity_id
_entity_poly.type
_entity_poly.pdbx_seq_one_letter_code
_entity_poly.pdbx_strand_id
1 'polypeptide(L)'
;MNQENPLQRTSSSQLTPSNDLLVAPGAMISDKFVLLCDWQGRAVWGSMPFDQLRIGEYAWEHLAPEYREPAKSAIARASSLRESQTLELANMAGRRFRVWVWPLLRPDVAVCVLAVRIPANLELLTEREQECLEWLGMGHSTQTIADQLEIGLTTVHTHLRRCREKLGLDTHEALIAFAAKHCPPTDGR
;
A
#
# COMPACT_ATOMS: atom_id res chain seq x y z
N MET A 1 -53.53 -40.51 0.38
CA MET A 1 -54.13 -39.17 0.24
C MET A 1 -53.32 -38.23 1.12
N ASN A 2 -52.59 -37.30 0.48
CA ASN A 2 -51.68 -36.24 1.00
C ASN A 2 -50.45 -36.72 1.81
N GLN A 3 -49.19 -36.68 1.37
CA GLN A 3 -48.32 -35.64 0.75
C GLN A 3 -48.26 -34.30 1.50
N GLU A 4 -47.09 -34.01 2.12
CA GLU A 4 -46.35 -32.73 2.23
C GLU A 4 -45.20 -32.89 3.26
N ASN A 5 -43.96 -33.16 2.84
CA ASN A 5 -42.81 -32.26 2.58
C ASN A 5 -42.02 -31.78 3.83
N PRO A 6 -40.80 -32.31 4.11
CA PRO A 6 -39.92 -31.83 5.16
C PRO A 6 -38.88 -30.84 4.62
N LEU A 7 -39.28 -29.58 4.44
CA LEU A 7 -38.36 -28.46 4.18
C LEU A 7 -38.91 -27.22 4.88
N GLN A 8 -38.35 -26.87 6.06
CA GLN A 8 -38.13 -25.49 6.52
C GLN A 8 -37.75 -25.48 8.01
N ARG A 9 -36.46 -25.22 8.26
CA ARG A 9 -35.92 -24.27 9.26
C ARG A 9 -34.42 -24.52 9.41
N THR A 10 -33.66 -24.24 8.36
CA THR A 10 -32.28 -23.81 8.56
C THR A 10 -32.35 -22.37 9.01
N SER A 11 -32.28 -22.15 10.32
CA SER A 11 -32.06 -20.81 10.89
C SER A 11 -30.75 -20.28 10.31
N SER A 12 -30.86 -19.38 9.34
CA SER A 12 -29.74 -18.58 8.85
C SER A 12 -29.21 -17.77 10.02
N SER A 13 -28.15 -18.27 10.67
CA SER A 13 -27.33 -17.50 11.59
C SER A 13 -26.73 -16.35 10.80
N GLN A 14 -27.39 -15.20 10.83
CA GLN A 14 -26.80 -13.93 10.42
C GLN A 14 -25.62 -13.69 11.36
N LEU A 15 -24.42 -14.06 10.91
CA LEU A 15 -23.19 -13.56 11.49
C LEU A 15 -23.13 -12.07 11.17
N THR A 16 -23.68 -11.25 12.06
CA THR A 16 -23.24 -9.86 12.18
C THR A 16 -21.74 -9.90 12.51
N PRO A 17 -20.86 -9.26 11.74
CA PRO A 17 -19.47 -9.15 12.14
C PRO A 17 -19.44 -8.32 13.43
N SER A 18 -19.15 -8.99 14.55
CA SER A 18 -18.95 -8.34 15.83
C SER A 18 -17.73 -7.44 15.69
N ASN A 19 -17.95 -6.14 15.88
CA ASN A 19 -16.95 -5.08 15.69
C ASN A 19 -15.93 -5.02 16.84
N ASP A 20 -15.76 -6.13 17.57
CA ASP A 20 -14.98 -6.23 18.81
C ASP A 20 -13.60 -6.86 18.53
N LEU A 21 -12.93 -6.43 17.47
CA LEU A 21 -11.48 -6.49 17.43
C LEU A 21 -10.98 -5.26 18.18
N LEU A 22 -10.82 -5.40 19.49
CA LEU A 22 -10.03 -4.50 20.34
C LEU A 22 -8.58 -4.50 19.80
N VAL A 23 -8.31 -3.65 18.81
CA VAL A 23 -6.96 -3.37 18.35
C VAL A 23 -6.27 -2.59 19.45
N ALA A 24 -5.20 -3.16 20.02
CA ALA A 24 -4.39 -2.50 21.03
C ALA A 24 -3.93 -1.12 20.50
N PRO A 25 -4.17 -0.02 21.24
CA PRO A 25 -3.74 1.31 20.84
C PRO A 25 -2.21 1.34 20.88
N GLY A 26 -1.58 1.22 19.71
CA GLY A 26 -0.12 1.15 19.57
C GLY A 26 0.37 0.14 18.52
N ALA A 27 -0.48 -0.79 18.06
CA ALA A 27 -0.13 -1.79 17.04
C ALA A 27 -0.60 -1.39 15.61
N MET A 28 -0.95 -0.12 15.39
CA MET A 28 -1.26 0.35 14.05
C MET A 28 0.03 0.63 13.29
N ILE A 29 0.23 -0.09 12.20
CA ILE A 29 1.13 0.36 11.13
C ILE A 29 0.45 1.59 10.50
N SER A 30 0.66 2.77 11.10
CA SER A 30 -0.05 4.03 10.79
C SER A 30 0.08 4.52 9.34
N ASP A 31 0.91 3.85 8.55
CA ASP A 31 1.30 4.26 7.21
C ASP A 31 0.89 3.24 6.14
N LYS A 32 0.22 2.14 6.52
CA LYS A 32 -0.28 1.12 5.59
C LYS A 32 -1.78 0.99 5.73
N PHE A 33 -2.46 1.02 4.59
CA PHE A 33 -3.91 1.04 4.54
C PHE A 33 -4.41 0.02 3.52
N VAL A 34 -5.40 -0.78 3.87
CA VAL A 34 -6.08 -1.70 2.98
C VAL A 34 -7.51 -1.23 2.78
N LEU A 35 -7.97 -1.20 1.53
CA LEU A 35 -9.33 -0.83 1.15
C LEU A 35 -9.87 -1.91 0.21
N LEU A 36 -11.11 -2.33 0.45
CA LEU A 36 -11.86 -3.21 -0.43
C LEU A 36 -12.93 -2.38 -1.12
N CYS A 37 -13.05 -2.55 -2.44
CA CYS A 37 -14.05 -1.86 -3.24
C CYS A 37 -14.89 -2.83 -4.09
N ASP A 38 -16.10 -2.41 -4.41
CA ASP A 38 -16.90 -3.04 -5.45
C ASP A 38 -16.30 -2.78 -6.85
N TRP A 39 -16.92 -3.34 -7.88
CA TRP A 39 -16.45 -3.19 -9.27
C TRP A 39 -16.55 -1.77 -9.82
N GLN A 40 -17.32 -0.89 -9.16
CA GLN A 40 -17.41 0.54 -9.48
C GLN A 40 -16.41 1.39 -8.69
N GLY A 41 -15.63 0.79 -7.79
CA GLY A 41 -14.68 1.52 -6.94
C GLY A 41 -15.27 2.15 -5.69
N ARG A 42 -16.49 1.77 -5.28
CA ARG A 42 -17.06 2.19 -4.00
C ARG A 42 -16.46 1.39 -2.86
N ALA A 43 -16.07 2.07 -1.79
CA ALA A 43 -15.53 1.45 -0.59
C ALA A 43 -16.56 0.51 0.05
N VAL A 44 -16.21 -0.76 0.24
CA VAL A 44 -17.02 -1.77 0.95
C VAL A 44 -16.45 -2.05 2.34
N TRP A 45 -15.12 -1.94 2.49
CA TRP A 45 -14.43 -2.10 3.77
C TRP A 45 -13.06 -1.42 3.73
N GLY A 46 -12.52 -0.93 4.85
CA GLY A 46 -11.14 -0.45 4.91
C GLY A 46 -10.50 -0.61 6.28
N SER A 47 -9.17 -0.71 6.33
CA SER A 47 -8.40 -0.69 7.58
C SER A 47 -8.40 0.73 8.15
N MET A 48 -9.17 0.93 9.21
CA MET A 48 -9.30 2.21 9.90
C MET A 48 -7.99 2.66 10.58
N PRO A 49 -7.72 3.98 10.71
CA PRO A 49 -8.44 5.07 10.06
C PRO A 49 -7.86 5.37 8.66
N PHE A 50 -8.60 5.05 7.60
CA PHE A 50 -8.29 5.47 6.22
C PHE A 50 -8.84 6.89 6.03
N ASP A 51 -7.98 7.89 6.13
CA ASP A 51 -8.17 9.33 5.82
C ASP A 51 -9.60 9.79 5.48
N GLN A 52 -10.54 9.66 6.43
CA GLN A 52 -11.95 10.03 6.35
C GLN A 52 -12.84 9.32 5.31
N LEU A 53 -12.29 8.41 4.49
CA LEU A 53 -13.07 7.66 3.50
C LEU A 53 -14.16 6.82 4.19
N ARG A 54 -15.42 7.06 3.82
CA ARG A 54 -16.56 6.31 4.36
C ARG A 54 -16.92 5.15 3.45
N ILE A 55 -17.41 4.07 4.06
CA ILE A 55 -18.00 2.95 3.32
C ILE A 55 -19.16 3.49 2.46
N GLY A 56 -19.16 3.14 1.18
CA GLY A 56 -20.11 3.59 0.16
C GLY A 56 -19.61 4.75 -0.72
N GLU A 57 -18.60 5.50 -0.27
CA GLU A 57 -17.96 6.57 -1.07
C GLU A 57 -17.03 5.99 -2.12
N TYR A 58 -16.74 6.75 -3.18
CA TYR A 58 -15.75 6.33 -4.16
C TYR A 58 -14.33 6.51 -3.63
N ALA A 59 -13.47 5.53 -3.88
CA ALA A 59 -12.07 5.51 -3.41
C ALA A 59 -11.24 6.75 -3.81
N TRP A 60 -11.65 7.46 -4.87
CA TRP A 60 -10.95 8.64 -5.41
C TRP A 60 -11.48 9.98 -4.89
N GLU A 61 -12.52 10.03 -4.08
CA GLU A 61 -13.09 11.31 -3.59
C GLU A 61 -12.09 12.11 -2.74
N HIS A 62 -11.24 11.40 -2.00
CA HIS A 62 -10.23 11.98 -1.10
C HIS A 62 -8.87 12.21 -1.77
N LEU A 63 -8.75 11.88 -3.06
CA LEU A 63 -7.56 12.12 -3.86
C LEU A 63 -7.54 13.54 -4.42
N ALA A 64 -6.33 14.09 -4.60
CA ALA A 64 -6.17 15.32 -5.34
C ALA A 64 -6.70 15.16 -6.78
N PRO A 65 -7.30 16.20 -7.39
CA PRO A 65 -8.06 16.08 -8.65
C PRO A 65 -7.31 15.38 -9.79
N GLU A 66 -6.01 15.64 -9.93
CA GLU A 66 -5.13 15.07 -10.95
C GLU A 66 -4.96 13.54 -10.84
N TYR A 67 -5.20 12.97 -9.65
CA TYR A 67 -5.04 11.54 -9.37
C TYR A 67 -6.35 10.74 -9.50
N ARG A 68 -7.49 11.42 -9.70
CA ARG A 68 -8.82 10.76 -9.75
C ARG A 68 -8.98 9.87 -10.97
N GLU A 69 -8.66 10.38 -12.16
CA GLU A 69 -8.78 9.59 -13.41
C GLU A 69 -7.80 8.40 -13.44
N PRO A 70 -6.51 8.55 -13.04
CA PRO A 70 -5.62 7.41 -12.87
C PRO A 70 -6.17 6.34 -11.92
N ALA A 71 -6.73 6.73 -10.77
CA ALA A 71 -7.30 5.80 -9.80
C ALA A 71 -8.53 5.04 -10.36
N LYS A 72 -9.44 5.75 -11.04
CA LYS A 72 -10.58 5.13 -11.73
C LYS A 72 -10.13 4.12 -12.78
N SER A 73 -9.18 4.52 -13.62
CA SER A 73 -8.61 3.66 -14.66
C SER A 73 -8.01 2.39 -14.06
N ALA A 74 -7.23 2.52 -12.99
CA ALA A 74 -6.61 1.37 -12.33
C ALA A 74 -7.64 0.39 -11.75
N ILE A 75 -8.69 0.89 -11.08
CA ILE A 75 -9.77 0.07 -10.55
C ILE A 75 -10.53 -0.63 -11.69
N ALA A 76 -10.82 0.08 -12.78
CA ALA A 76 -11.52 -0.49 -13.94
C ALA A 76 -10.69 -1.58 -14.64
N ARG A 77 -9.38 -1.38 -14.79
CA ARG A 77 -8.46 -2.39 -15.34
C ARG A 77 -8.36 -3.61 -14.43
N ALA A 78 -8.21 -3.40 -13.12
CA ALA A 78 -8.19 -4.49 -12.15
C ALA A 78 -9.48 -5.31 -12.20
N SER A 79 -10.65 -4.67 -12.19
CA SER A 79 -11.93 -5.38 -12.18
C SER A 79 -12.25 -6.04 -13.54
N SER A 80 -12.02 -5.35 -14.66
CA SER A 80 -12.46 -5.79 -15.99
C SER A 80 -11.42 -6.64 -16.72
N LEU A 81 -10.14 -6.25 -16.65
CA LEU A 81 -9.04 -6.94 -17.32
C LEU A 81 -8.30 -7.91 -16.42
N ARG A 82 -8.63 -7.94 -15.12
CA ARG A 82 -7.97 -8.80 -14.12
C ARG A 82 -6.48 -8.48 -13.96
N GLU A 83 -6.09 -7.25 -14.25
CA GLU A 83 -4.69 -6.79 -14.17
C GLU A 83 -4.41 -6.07 -12.86
N SER A 84 -3.40 -6.52 -12.11
CA SER A 84 -2.90 -5.75 -10.96
C SER A 84 -2.26 -4.45 -11.42
N GLN A 85 -2.46 -3.37 -10.69
CA GLN A 85 -1.95 -2.03 -11.02
C GLN A 85 -1.17 -1.46 -9.84
N THR A 86 -0.13 -0.70 -10.13
CA THR A 86 0.65 0.07 -9.16
C THR A 86 0.67 1.53 -9.57
N LEU A 87 0.42 2.41 -8.62
CA LEU A 87 0.28 3.85 -8.83
C LEU A 87 0.85 4.62 -7.65
N GLU A 88 1.33 5.85 -7.90
CA GLU A 88 1.60 6.83 -6.86
C GLU A 88 0.57 7.94 -6.95
N LEU A 89 -0.11 8.22 -5.83
CA LEU A 89 -1.18 9.20 -5.73
C LEU A 89 -0.93 10.14 -4.56
N ALA A 90 -1.58 11.29 -4.56
CA ALA A 90 -1.68 12.15 -3.38
C ALA A 90 -3.13 12.36 -2.94
N ASN A 91 -3.33 12.50 -1.64
CA ASN A 91 -4.61 12.97 -1.08
C ASN A 91 -4.76 14.50 -1.23
N MET A 92 -5.91 15.04 -0.82
CA MET A 92 -6.18 16.49 -0.82
C MET A 92 -5.22 17.31 0.08
N ALA A 93 -4.53 16.68 1.03
CA ALA A 93 -3.52 17.32 1.89
C ALA A 93 -2.09 17.21 1.33
N GLY A 94 -1.92 16.72 0.09
CA GLY A 94 -0.62 16.54 -0.56
C GLY A 94 0.20 15.37 -0.02
N ARG A 95 -0.35 14.53 0.87
CA ARG A 95 0.33 13.32 1.35
C ARG A 95 0.34 12.29 0.22
N ARG A 96 1.52 11.80 -0.11
CA ARG A 96 1.72 10.82 -1.18
C ARG A 96 1.62 9.40 -0.67
N PHE A 97 1.08 8.53 -1.52
CA PHE A 97 0.87 7.12 -1.26
C PHE A 97 1.27 6.32 -2.49
N ARG A 98 2.00 5.23 -2.26
CA ARG A 98 2.12 4.16 -3.24
C ARG A 98 0.97 3.21 -3.05
N VAL A 99 0.24 2.94 -4.13
CA VAL A 99 -1.01 2.20 -4.12
C VAL A 99 -0.89 1.01 -5.06
N TRP A 100 -1.24 -0.16 -4.55
CA TRP A 100 -1.39 -1.39 -5.31
C TRP A 100 -2.87 -1.73 -5.37
N VAL A 101 -3.35 -2.07 -6.55
CA VAL A 101 -4.75 -2.41 -6.83
C VAL A 101 -4.77 -3.77 -7.48
N TRP A 102 -5.55 -4.72 -6.95
CA TRP A 102 -5.64 -6.05 -7.54
C TRP A 102 -7.07 -6.60 -7.52
N PRO A 103 -7.43 -7.44 -8.52
CA PRO A 103 -8.72 -8.08 -8.55
C PRO A 103 -8.89 -9.11 -7.42
N LEU A 104 -10.11 -9.22 -6.92
CA LEU A 104 -10.56 -10.31 -6.07
C LEU A 104 -11.44 -11.30 -6.87
N LEU A 105 -11.58 -12.52 -6.36
CA LEU A 105 -12.31 -13.60 -7.03
C LEU A 105 -13.83 -13.50 -6.85
N ARG A 106 -14.32 -12.67 -5.92
CA ARG A 106 -15.72 -12.59 -5.55
C ARG A 106 -16.46 -11.46 -6.30
N PRO A 107 -17.75 -11.63 -6.64
CA PRO A 107 -18.50 -10.61 -7.38
C PRO A 107 -18.96 -9.42 -6.52
N ASP A 108 -19.14 -9.62 -5.21
CA ASP A 108 -19.55 -8.61 -4.23
C ASP A 108 -18.41 -7.68 -3.79
N VAL A 109 -17.17 -8.16 -3.90
CA VAL A 109 -15.95 -7.37 -3.65
C VAL A 109 -14.98 -7.68 -4.77
N ALA A 110 -14.80 -6.73 -5.68
CA ALA A 110 -14.07 -6.95 -6.93
C ALA A 110 -12.61 -6.52 -6.84
N VAL A 111 -12.28 -5.59 -5.96
CA VAL A 111 -10.96 -4.94 -5.92
C VAL A 111 -10.46 -4.79 -4.49
N CYS A 112 -9.19 -5.12 -4.28
CA CYS A 112 -8.46 -4.80 -3.06
C CYS A 112 -7.34 -3.80 -3.39
N VAL A 113 -7.16 -2.85 -2.48
CA VAL A 113 -6.24 -1.73 -2.61
C VAL A 113 -5.36 -1.68 -1.37
N LEU A 114 -4.03 -1.77 -1.52
CA LEU A 114 -3.06 -1.46 -0.47
C LEU A 114 -2.45 -0.10 -0.77
N ALA A 115 -2.49 0.82 0.18
CA ALA A 115 -1.82 2.10 0.11
C ALA A 115 -0.75 2.19 1.20
N VAL A 116 0.46 2.61 0.84
CA VAL A 116 1.56 2.87 1.76
C VAL A 116 1.99 4.31 1.62
N ARG A 117 2.02 5.05 2.74
CA ARG A 117 2.43 6.46 2.74
C ARG A 117 3.91 6.59 2.35
N ILE A 118 4.18 7.45 1.39
CA ILE A 118 5.54 7.82 0.97
C ILE A 118 6.01 8.96 1.88
N PRO A 119 7.10 8.79 2.63
CA PRO A 119 7.64 9.87 3.46
C PRO A 119 8.12 11.04 2.61
N ALA A 120 7.75 12.28 2.96
CA ALA A 120 8.12 13.48 2.20
C ALA A 120 9.65 13.70 2.13
N ASN A 121 10.38 13.30 3.18
CA ASN A 121 11.84 13.36 3.23
C ASN A 121 12.54 12.47 2.18
N LEU A 122 11.84 11.52 1.57
CA LEU A 122 12.38 10.67 0.50
C LEU A 122 12.64 11.48 -0.79
N GLU A 123 11.95 12.62 -0.99
CA GLU A 123 12.20 13.56 -2.09
C GLU A 123 13.50 14.35 -1.95
N LEU A 124 14.07 14.41 -0.75
CA LEU A 124 15.34 15.09 -0.50
C LEU A 124 16.54 14.29 -1.03
N LEU A 125 16.34 13.00 -1.28
CA LEU A 125 17.37 12.10 -1.77
C LEU A 125 17.64 12.33 -3.25
N THR A 126 18.90 12.29 -3.62
CA THR A 126 19.31 12.24 -5.03
C THR A 126 19.00 10.87 -5.63
N GLU A 127 18.96 10.77 -6.95
CA GLU A 127 18.74 9.50 -7.66
C GLU A 127 19.69 8.40 -7.18
N ARG A 128 20.99 8.70 -7.07
CA ARG A 128 22.00 7.73 -6.57
C ARG A 128 21.81 7.34 -5.10
N GLU A 129 21.34 8.29 -4.29
CA GLU A 129 21.00 8.02 -2.89
C GLU A 129 19.76 7.12 -2.79
N GLN A 130 18.76 7.33 -3.64
CA GLN A 130 17.57 6.48 -3.74
C GLN A 130 17.94 5.06 -4.22
N GLU A 131 18.74 4.93 -5.27
CA GLU A 131 19.23 3.63 -5.75
C GLU A 131 19.94 2.86 -4.63
N CYS A 132 20.93 3.47 -3.96
CA CYS A 132 21.63 2.83 -2.85
C CYS A 132 20.68 2.41 -1.71
N LEU A 133 19.68 3.25 -1.42
CA LEU A 133 18.69 2.97 -0.38
C LEU A 133 17.74 1.81 -0.78
N GLU A 134 17.35 1.71 -2.05
CA GLU A 134 16.54 0.61 -2.57
C GLU A 134 17.24 -0.73 -2.44
N TRP A 135 18.49 -0.84 -2.90
CA TRP A 135 19.28 -2.06 -2.74
C TRP A 135 19.49 -2.42 -1.26
N LEU A 136 19.70 -1.43 -0.40
CA LEU A 136 19.79 -1.64 1.05
C LEU A 136 18.47 -2.19 1.63
N GLY A 137 17.32 -1.67 1.18
CA GLY A 137 15.99 -2.13 1.61
C GLY A 137 15.68 -3.56 1.17
N MET A 138 16.27 -4.02 0.07
CA MET A 138 16.23 -5.42 -0.39
C MET A 138 17.16 -6.35 0.39
N GLY A 139 17.97 -5.83 1.32
CA GLY A 139 18.87 -6.60 2.16
C GLY A 139 20.26 -6.86 1.57
N HIS A 140 20.64 -6.15 0.50
CA HIS A 140 21.97 -6.28 -0.09
C HIS A 140 23.06 -5.64 0.78
N SER A 141 24.23 -6.27 0.80
CA SER A 141 25.41 -5.72 1.48
C SER A 141 25.95 -4.50 0.72
N THR A 142 26.64 -3.59 1.39
CA THR A 142 27.27 -2.42 0.73
C THR A 142 28.28 -2.81 -0.36
N GLN A 143 28.90 -3.99 -0.23
CA GLN A 143 29.76 -4.56 -1.28
C GLN A 143 28.95 -4.94 -2.51
N THR A 144 27.86 -5.68 -2.32
CA THR A 144 26.95 -6.05 -3.42
C THR A 144 26.36 -4.82 -4.10
N ILE A 145 26.01 -3.78 -3.33
CA ILE A 145 25.51 -2.50 -3.87
C ILE A 145 26.59 -1.83 -4.73
N ALA A 146 27.83 -1.81 -4.26
CA ALA A 146 28.96 -1.23 -4.98
C ALA A 146 29.18 -1.94 -6.32
N ASP A 147 29.18 -3.26 -6.31
CA ASP A 147 29.36 -4.10 -7.49
C ASP A 147 28.22 -3.89 -8.50
N GLN A 148 26.98 -3.86 -8.02
CA GLN A 148 25.78 -3.75 -8.85
C GLN A 148 25.57 -2.37 -9.46
N LEU A 149 25.95 -1.31 -8.74
CA LEU A 149 25.88 0.07 -9.21
C LEU A 149 27.15 0.52 -9.94
N GLU A 150 28.15 -0.36 -10.06
CA GLU A 150 29.46 -0.09 -10.66
C GLU A 150 30.17 1.15 -10.07
N ILE A 151 30.12 1.28 -8.74
CA ILE A 151 30.74 2.40 -8.00
C ILE A 151 31.60 1.88 -6.83
N GLY A 152 32.51 2.72 -6.32
CA GLY A 152 33.36 2.33 -5.19
C GLY A 152 32.59 2.12 -3.89
N LEU A 153 33.04 1.17 -3.06
CA LEU A 153 32.48 0.90 -1.72
C LEU A 153 32.42 2.16 -0.83
N THR A 154 33.47 3.00 -0.88
CA THR A 154 33.52 4.29 -0.17
C THR A 154 32.46 5.27 -0.66
N THR A 155 32.14 5.24 -1.95
CA THR A 155 31.07 6.03 -2.56
C THR A 155 29.69 5.56 -2.07
N VAL A 156 29.45 4.24 -2.00
CA VAL A 156 28.22 3.68 -1.40
C VAL A 156 28.08 4.13 0.06
N HIS A 157 29.13 4.02 0.88
CA HIS A 157 29.08 4.52 2.26
C HIS A 157 28.77 6.01 2.34
N THR A 158 29.31 6.80 1.40
CA THR A 158 29.04 8.25 1.33
C THR A 158 27.57 8.52 0.98
N HIS A 159 27.01 7.81 -0.02
CA HIS A 159 25.60 7.93 -0.37
C HIS A 159 24.70 7.54 0.81
N LEU A 160 24.91 6.38 1.43
CA LEU A 160 24.10 5.92 2.57
C LEU A 160 24.22 6.85 3.79
N ARG A 161 25.40 7.43 4.04
CA ARG A 161 25.57 8.45 5.07
C ARG A 161 24.73 9.70 4.77
N ARG A 162 24.75 10.19 3.52
CA ARG A 162 23.94 11.34 3.10
C ARG A 162 22.44 11.03 3.16
N CYS A 163 22.02 9.81 2.80
CA CYS A 163 20.64 9.36 2.99
C CYS A 163 20.24 9.49 4.45
N ARG A 164 21.07 8.97 5.36
CA ARG A 164 20.83 9.02 6.80
C ARG A 164 20.69 10.46 7.31
N GLU A 165 21.60 11.35 6.91
CA GLU A 165 21.57 12.77 7.27
C GLU A 165 20.29 13.47 6.74
N LYS A 166 19.94 13.26 5.48
CA LYS A 166 18.74 13.86 4.84
C LYS A 166 17.43 13.32 5.40
N LEU A 167 17.40 12.04 5.78
CA LEU A 167 16.23 11.41 6.36
C LEU A 167 16.08 11.67 7.86
N GLY A 168 17.08 12.28 8.51
CA GLY A 168 17.08 12.57 9.95
C GLY A 168 17.17 11.30 10.81
N LEU A 169 17.95 10.30 10.36
CA LEU A 169 18.10 9.02 11.03
C LEU A 169 19.43 8.95 11.77
N ASP A 170 19.48 8.36 12.96
CA ASP A 170 20.71 8.36 13.77
C ASP A 170 21.63 7.18 13.48
N THR A 171 21.07 6.04 13.05
CA THR A 171 21.83 4.81 12.90
C THR A 171 21.69 4.16 11.53
N HIS A 172 22.60 3.24 11.21
CA HIS A 172 22.53 2.46 9.98
C HIS A 172 21.36 1.47 10.02
N GLU A 173 21.06 0.90 11.18
CA GLU A 173 19.91 0.01 11.40
C GLU A 173 18.59 0.75 11.18
N ALA A 174 18.50 2.02 11.62
CA ALA A 174 17.35 2.87 11.33
C ALA A 174 17.19 3.13 9.82
N LEU A 175 18.30 3.28 9.10
CA LEU A 175 18.30 3.41 7.63
C LEU A 175 17.82 2.13 6.94
N ILE A 176 18.28 0.96 7.37
CA ILE A 176 17.83 -0.34 6.86
C ILE A 176 16.33 -0.53 7.12
N ALA A 177 15.87 -0.28 8.34
CA ALA A 177 14.46 -0.40 8.71
C ALA A 177 13.56 0.56 7.91
N PHE A 178 14.04 1.80 7.70
CA PHE A 178 13.35 2.77 6.86
C PHE A 178 13.27 2.30 5.40
N ALA A 179 14.39 1.85 4.84
CA ALA A 179 14.47 1.35 3.48
C ALA A 179 13.53 0.16 3.27
N ALA A 180 13.58 -0.86 4.13
CA ALA A 180 12.70 -2.03 4.06
C ALA A 180 11.20 -1.67 4.14
N LYS A 181 10.86 -0.60 4.85
CA LYS A 181 9.46 -0.14 4.99
C LYS A 181 8.96 0.66 3.79
N HIS A 182 9.82 1.46 3.16
CA HIS A 182 9.41 2.49 2.18
C HIS A 182 9.96 2.28 0.76
N CYS A 183 10.96 1.43 0.58
CA CYS A 183 11.56 1.03 -0.69
C CYS A 183 11.20 -0.44 -0.96
N PRO A 184 9.97 -0.74 -1.43
CA PRO A 184 9.61 -2.08 -1.87
C PRO A 184 10.52 -2.50 -3.03
N PRO A 185 10.79 -3.80 -3.19
CA PRO A 185 11.54 -4.29 -4.33
C PRO A 185 10.83 -3.85 -5.61
N THR A 186 11.54 -3.16 -6.48
CA THR A 186 11.13 -2.91 -7.85
C THR A 186 11.27 -4.23 -8.60
N ASP A 187 10.14 -4.82 -9.02
CA ASP A 187 10.15 -6.03 -9.83
C ASP A 187 10.99 -5.80 -11.10
N GLY A 188 12.16 -6.42 -11.18
CA GLY A 188 12.97 -6.53 -12.39
C GLY A 188 13.77 -5.29 -12.80
N ARG A 189 15.02 -5.21 -12.34
CA ARG A 189 16.15 -4.74 -13.15
C ARG A 189 17.18 -5.85 -13.26
#